data_AF-A0A519ZFS9-F1
#
_entry.id   AF-A0A519ZFS9-F1
#
_cell.length_a   1.000
_cell.length_b   1.000
_cell.length_c   1.000
_cell.angle_alpha   90.00
_cell.angle_beta   90.00
_cell.angle_gamma   90.00
#
_symmetry.space_group_name_H-M   'P 1'
#
loop_
_entity.id
_entity.type
_entity.pdbx_description
1 polymer ?
#
loop_
_entity_poly.entity_id
_entity_poly.type
_entity_poly.pdbx_seq_one_letter_code
_entity_poly.pdbx_strand_id
1 'polypeptide(L)'
;MRFIFKTDYNQDIKLAKHGGHTFWYGLLCLFLVAAPWVIQEYWLAQLTFVLIYSIVGLGLMVLAGFTGLFSLGHAAFLGVGAYTQAIMVNAGVPFPIALACAGLLAAAVGMVVGLPALRVKGIYLGMATLAFGFIVEEVIARWESLTGGNKGLMVNYPSLFGWDLDSTNEFYFLCLLVTVLATLGVVNLMRSSTGRAFVA
;
A
#
# COMPACT_ATOMS: atom_id res chain seq x y z
N MET A 1 -17.21 14.40 -22.43
CA MET A 1 -16.68 15.30 -21.38
C MET A 1 -17.79 16.26 -20.98
N ARG A 2 -18.25 16.27 -19.72
CA ARG A 2 -19.19 17.28 -19.21
C ARG A 2 -18.37 18.43 -18.62
N PHE A 3 -18.55 19.63 -19.13
CA PHE A 3 -17.95 20.83 -18.55
C PHE A 3 -18.72 21.18 -17.28
N ILE A 4 -18.02 21.18 -16.14
CA ILE A 4 -18.58 21.56 -14.84
C ILE A 4 -18.18 23.01 -14.60
N PHE A 5 -19.15 23.92 -14.67
CA PHE A 5 -18.94 25.30 -14.23
C PHE A 5 -18.94 25.31 -12.71
N LYS A 6 -17.78 25.64 -12.12
CA LYS A 6 -17.63 25.73 -10.66
C LYS A 6 -18.36 26.98 -10.17
N THR A 7 -19.33 26.83 -9.29
CA THR A 7 -20.13 27.95 -8.74
C THR A 7 -19.87 28.20 -7.24
N ASP A 8 -19.15 27.30 -6.57
CA ASP A 8 -18.85 27.38 -5.14
C ASP A 8 -17.47 26.76 -4.84
N TYR A 9 -16.68 27.39 -3.97
CA TYR A 9 -15.37 26.91 -3.52
C TYR A 9 -15.44 25.50 -2.89
N ASN A 10 -16.56 25.18 -2.22
CA ASN A 10 -16.78 23.84 -1.64
C ASN A 10 -16.86 22.72 -2.69
N GLN A 11 -17.09 23.04 -3.97
CA GLN A 11 -17.07 22.05 -5.06
C GLN A 11 -15.67 21.50 -5.32
N ASP A 12 -14.60 22.23 -4.94
CA ASP A 12 -13.22 21.75 -5.04
C ASP A 12 -12.82 20.81 -3.90
N ILE A 13 -13.57 20.82 -2.78
CA ILE A 13 -13.28 20.02 -1.58
C ILE A 13 -14.05 18.69 -1.59
N LYS A 14 -15.17 18.58 -2.30
CA LYS A 14 -15.97 17.34 -2.35
C LYS A 14 -15.18 16.17 -2.93
N LEU A 15 -15.28 14.99 -2.30
CA LEU A 15 -14.64 13.76 -2.82
C LEU A 15 -15.20 13.35 -4.18
N ALA A 16 -16.51 13.49 -4.36
CA ALA A 16 -17.18 13.20 -5.61
C ALA A 16 -17.53 14.49 -6.37
N LYS A 17 -16.96 14.64 -7.56
CA LYS A 17 -17.17 15.79 -8.45
C LYS A 17 -18.55 15.78 -9.13
N HIS A 18 -19.19 14.62 -9.26
CA HIS A 18 -20.48 14.47 -9.93
C HIS A 18 -21.32 13.34 -9.32
N GLY A 19 -22.65 13.41 -9.47
CA GLY A 19 -23.57 12.34 -9.03
C GLY A 19 -23.32 10.98 -9.69
N GLY A 20 -22.70 10.98 -10.88
CA GLY A 20 -22.24 9.75 -11.54
C GLY A 20 -21.05 9.11 -10.83
N HIS A 21 -20.12 9.91 -10.29
CA HIS A 21 -19.00 9.37 -9.51
C HIS A 21 -19.49 8.76 -8.20
N THR A 22 -20.39 9.42 -7.48
CA THR A 22 -20.99 8.84 -6.26
C THR A 22 -21.70 7.53 -6.56
N PHE A 23 -22.40 7.43 -7.70
CA PHE A 23 -23.08 6.21 -8.11
C PHE A 23 -22.08 5.08 -8.40
N TRP A 24 -21.09 5.29 -9.27
CA TRP A 24 -20.14 4.24 -9.64
C TRP A 24 -19.21 3.83 -8.50
N TYR A 25 -18.68 4.77 -7.72
CA TYR A 25 -17.86 4.43 -6.55
C TYR A 25 -18.71 3.83 -5.42
N GLY A 26 -19.96 4.26 -5.26
CA GLY A 26 -20.90 3.64 -4.32
C GLY A 26 -21.22 2.20 -4.71
N LEU A 27 -21.47 1.94 -5.99
CA LEU A 27 -21.71 0.59 -6.52
C LEU A 27 -20.48 -0.30 -6.36
N LEU A 28 -19.28 0.23 -6.61
CA LEU A 28 -18.03 -0.49 -6.38
C LEU A 28 -17.83 -0.82 -4.91
N CYS A 29 -18.03 0.15 -4.00
CA CYS A 29 -17.93 -0.11 -2.56
C CYS A 29 -18.96 -1.15 -2.09
N LEU A 30 -20.20 -1.06 -2.58
CA LEU A 30 -21.25 -2.03 -2.28
C LEU A 30 -20.85 -3.43 -2.74
N PHE A 31 -20.32 -3.56 -3.96
CA PHE A 31 -19.82 -4.83 -4.47
C PHE A 31 -18.66 -5.37 -3.63
N LEU A 32 -17.66 -4.55 -3.29
CA LEU A 32 -16.51 -4.97 -2.48
C LEU A 32 -16.91 -5.40 -1.07
N VAL A 33 -17.88 -4.73 -0.45
CA VAL A 33 -18.41 -5.14 0.86
C VAL A 33 -19.21 -6.43 0.71
N ALA A 34 -20.03 -6.56 -0.32
CA ALA A 34 -20.86 -7.74 -0.56
C ALA A 34 -20.08 -8.98 -1.03
N ALA A 35 -18.86 -8.80 -1.54
CA ALA A 35 -18.05 -9.83 -2.19
C ALA A 35 -17.90 -11.14 -1.38
N PRO A 36 -17.64 -11.13 -0.05
CA PRO A 36 -17.45 -12.37 0.72
C PRO A 36 -18.69 -13.27 0.78
N TRP A 37 -19.89 -12.73 0.58
CA TRP A 37 -21.13 -13.51 0.61
C TRP A 37 -21.59 -14.00 -0.77
N VAL A 38 -21.05 -13.41 -1.84
CA VAL A 38 -21.49 -13.68 -3.22
C VAL A 38 -20.47 -14.52 -3.99
N ILE A 39 -19.18 -14.44 -3.60
CA ILE A 39 -18.06 -14.99 -4.36
C ILE A 39 -17.46 -16.19 -3.62
N GLN A 40 -16.95 -17.17 -4.38
CA GLN A 40 -16.24 -18.35 -3.85
C GLN A 40 -14.89 -17.97 -3.23
N GLU A 41 -14.43 -18.74 -2.23
CA GLU A 41 -13.20 -18.48 -1.46
C GLU A 41 -11.95 -18.24 -2.31
N TYR A 42 -11.76 -19.03 -3.39
CA TYR A 42 -10.62 -18.85 -4.30
C TYR A 42 -10.59 -17.45 -4.93
N TRP A 43 -11.73 -16.99 -5.45
CA TRP A 43 -11.86 -15.67 -6.06
C TRP A 43 -11.79 -14.57 -5.02
N LEU A 44 -12.26 -14.81 -3.80
CA LEU A 44 -12.11 -13.89 -2.68
C LEU A 44 -10.63 -13.68 -2.32
N ALA A 45 -9.85 -14.76 -2.23
CA ALA A 45 -8.41 -14.69 -2.00
C ALA A 45 -7.68 -13.92 -3.11
N GLN A 46 -8.07 -14.14 -4.37
CA GLN A 46 -7.53 -13.37 -5.50
C GLN A 46 -7.88 -11.88 -5.38
N LEU A 47 -9.10 -11.56 -4.94
CA LEU A 47 -9.52 -10.18 -4.72
C LEU A 47 -8.74 -9.53 -3.57
N THR A 48 -8.41 -10.28 -2.51
CA THR A 48 -7.51 -9.83 -1.45
C THR A 48 -6.12 -9.47 -2.00
N PHE A 49 -5.55 -10.27 -2.90
CA PHE A 49 -4.30 -9.92 -3.56
C PHE A 49 -4.42 -8.64 -4.38
N VAL A 50 -5.54 -8.46 -5.10
CA VAL A 50 -5.82 -7.21 -5.82
C VAL A 50 -5.84 -6.02 -4.87
N LEU A 51 -6.46 -6.14 -3.69
CA LEU A 51 -6.46 -5.09 -2.67
C LEU A 51 -5.03 -4.77 -2.17
N ILE A 52 -4.24 -5.78 -1.84
CA ILE A 52 -2.84 -5.60 -1.41
C ILE A 52 -2.02 -4.90 -2.51
N TYR A 53 -2.07 -5.40 -3.76
CA TYR A 53 -1.36 -4.78 -4.87
C TYR A 53 -1.90 -3.40 -5.24
N SER A 54 -3.17 -3.09 -4.95
CA SER A 54 -3.70 -1.74 -5.12
C SER A 54 -3.03 -0.74 -4.17
N ILE A 55 -2.75 -1.13 -2.92
CA ILE A 55 -1.99 -0.29 -1.96
C ILE A 55 -0.57 -0.06 -2.48
N VAL A 56 0.07 -1.12 -2.97
CA VAL A 56 1.41 -1.03 -3.58
C VAL A 56 1.38 -0.08 -4.79
N GLY A 57 0.37 -0.23 -5.65
CA GLY A 57 0.15 0.65 -6.80
C GLY A 57 -0.10 2.10 -6.40
N LEU A 58 -0.84 2.35 -5.31
CA LEU A 58 -1.04 3.70 -4.77
C LEU A 58 0.28 4.30 -4.28
N GLY A 59 1.10 3.54 -3.55
CA GLY A 59 2.43 3.96 -3.12
C GLY A 59 3.33 4.32 -4.31
N LEU A 60 3.33 3.47 -5.34
CA LEU A 60 4.06 3.73 -6.58
C LEU A 60 3.51 4.95 -7.33
N MET A 61 2.19 5.13 -7.38
CA MET A 61 1.53 6.27 -8.03
C MET A 61 1.89 7.58 -7.34
N VAL A 62 2.03 7.58 -6.01
CA VAL A 62 2.46 8.78 -5.27
C VAL A 62 3.85 9.22 -5.73
N LEU A 63 4.77 8.27 -5.90
CA LEU A 63 6.12 8.56 -6.35
C LEU A 63 6.16 8.82 -7.86
N ALA A 64 5.88 7.82 -8.68
CA ALA A 64 6.03 7.89 -10.13
C ALA A 64 4.98 8.75 -10.83
N GLY A 65 3.73 8.69 -10.37
CA GLY A 65 2.62 9.41 -10.99
C GLY A 65 2.64 10.90 -10.70
N PHE A 66 2.82 11.29 -9.44
CA PHE A 66 2.73 12.71 -9.06
C PHE A 66 4.07 13.45 -9.10
N THR A 67 5.18 12.82 -8.72
CA THR A 67 6.50 13.49 -8.72
C THR A 67 7.30 13.30 -10.01
N GLY A 68 6.88 12.39 -10.89
CA GLY A 68 7.62 12.02 -12.10
C GLY A 68 8.88 11.17 -11.85
N LEU A 69 9.14 10.75 -10.61
CA LEU A 69 10.28 9.92 -10.25
C LEU A 69 10.00 8.44 -10.50
N PHE A 70 10.73 7.84 -11.43
CA PHE A 70 10.60 6.42 -11.74
C PHE A 70 11.21 5.54 -10.65
N SER A 71 10.53 4.44 -10.28
CA SER A 71 11.01 3.48 -9.26
C SER A 71 10.78 2.04 -9.68
N LEU A 72 11.87 1.30 -9.89
CA LEU A 72 11.86 -0.15 -10.15
C LEU A 72 12.06 -0.97 -8.88
N GLY A 73 12.53 -0.34 -7.80
CA GLY A 73 12.78 -0.99 -6.52
C GLY A 73 11.56 -1.03 -5.59
N HIS A 74 10.36 -0.71 -6.08
CA HIS A 74 9.20 -0.53 -5.19
C HIS A 74 8.84 -1.81 -4.41
N ALA A 75 9.06 -2.98 -5.01
CA ALA A 75 8.88 -4.28 -4.36
C ALA A 75 9.79 -4.48 -3.13
N ALA A 76 10.96 -3.84 -3.08
CA ALA A 76 11.84 -3.92 -1.92
C ALA A 76 11.23 -3.26 -0.67
N PHE A 77 10.53 -2.13 -0.82
CA PHE A 77 9.82 -1.52 0.32
C PHE A 77 8.68 -2.39 0.82
N LEU A 78 7.96 -3.03 -0.10
CA LEU A 78 6.94 -4.03 0.24
C LEU A 78 7.57 -5.20 1.01
N GLY A 79 8.69 -5.74 0.53
CA GLY A 79 9.41 -6.84 1.18
C GLY A 79 9.88 -6.48 2.58
N VAL A 80 10.51 -5.31 2.76
CA VAL A 80 10.93 -4.81 4.08
C VAL A 80 9.75 -4.73 5.05
N GLY A 81 8.62 -4.17 4.62
CA GLY A 81 7.40 -4.11 5.44
C GLY A 81 6.84 -5.49 5.78
N ALA A 82 6.75 -6.39 4.80
CA ALA A 82 6.22 -7.73 4.97
C ALA A 82 7.06 -8.56 5.97
N TYR A 83 8.39 -8.55 5.83
CA TYR A 83 9.27 -9.25 6.76
C TYR A 83 9.26 -8.61 8.15
N THR A 84 9.20 -7.29 8.25
CA THR A 84 9.08 -6.62 9.56
C THR A 84 7.81 -7.05 10.29
N GLN A 85 6.68 -7.08 9.57
CA GLN A 85 5.42 -7.55 10.14
C GLN A 85 5.52 -9.02 10.56
N ALA A 86 6.06 -9.89 9.70
CA ALA A 86 6.17 -11.33 9.95
C ALA A 86 7.01 -11.63 11.19
N ILE A 87 8.17 -10.97 11.29
CA ILE A 87 9.11 -11.13 12.42
C ILE A 87 8.46 -10.64 13.72
N MET A 88 7.81 -9.47 13.71
CA MET A 88 7.18 -8.92 14.92
C MET A 88 6.01 -9.76 15.41
N VAL A 89 5.16 -10.26 14.51
CA VAL A 89 4.05 -11.14 14.88
C VAL A 89 4.57 -12.48 15.41
N ASN A 90 5.60 -13.07 14.79
CA ASN A 90 6.24 -14.28 15.31
C ASN A 90 6.93 -14.06 16.67
N ALA A 91 7.35 -12.83 16.97
CA ALA A 91 7.85 -12.44 18.29
C ALA A 91 6.74 -12.16 19.33
N GLY A 92 5.45 -12.34 18.97
CA GLY A 92 4.31 -12.15 19.85
C GLY A 92 3.79 -10.72 19.95
N VAL A 93 4.25 -9.80 19.09
CA VAL A 93 3.74 -8.43 19.04
C VAL A 93 2.33 -8.44 18.43
N PRO A 94 1.35 -7.71 19.01
CA PRO A 94 0.00 -7.61 18.45
C PRO A 94 0.01 -7.12 16.99
N PHE A 95 -0.83 -7.72 16.15
CA PHE A 95 -0.86 -7.46 14.71
C PHE A 95 -0.94 -5.95 14.34
N PRO A 96 -1.80 -5.12 14.97
CA PRO A 96 -1.89 -3.70 14.60
C PRO A 96 -0.61 -2.91 14.88
N ILE A 97 0.09 -3.26 15.97
CA ILE A 97 1.36 -2.63 16.36
C ILE A 97 2.45 -3.08 15.38
N ALA A 98 2.51 -4.37 15.06
CA ALA A 98 3.43 -4.91 14.07
C ALA A 98 3.23 -4.26 12.69
N LEU A 99 1.97 -4.04 12.27
CA LEU A 99 1.64 -3.37 11.01
C LEU A 99 2.08 -1.90 11.00
N ALA A 100 1.86 -1.16 12.10
CA ALA A 100 2.31 0.22 12.22
C ALA A 100 3.84 0.31 12.20
N CYS A 101 4.53 -0.55 12.94
CA CYS A 101 5.98 -0.65 12.94
C CYS A 101 6.55 -1.03 11.57
N ALA A 102 5.89 -1.94 10.84
CA ALA A 102 6.27 -2.30 9.48
C ALA A 102 6.19 -1.09 8.54
N GLY A 103 5.12 -0.31 8.62
CA GLY A 103 4.98 0.95 7.87
C GLY A 103 6.05 1.98 8.22
N LEU A 104 6.34 2.16 9.51
CA LEU A 104 7.38 3.08 9.99
C LEU A 104 8.78 2.65 9.53
N LEU A 105 9.09 1.36 9.58
CA LEU A 105 10.40 0.86 9.16
C LEU A 105 10.56 0.95 7.64
N ALA A 106 9.52 0.62 6.87
CA ALA A 106 9.51 0.84 5.42
C ALA A 106 9.69 2.32 5.06
N ALA A 107 9.06 3.23 5.80
CA ALA A 107 9.23 4.67 5.63
C ALA A 107 10.65 5.14 6.00
N ALA A 108 11.24 4.61 7.07
CA ALA A 108 12.61 4.92 7.47
C ALA A 108 13.62 4.46 6.40
N VAL A 109 13.48 3.23 5.90
CA VAL A 109 14.30 2.72 4.78
C VAL A 109 14.08 3.57 3.52
N GLY A 110 12.83 3.94 3.23
CA GLY A 110 12.47 4.86 2.16
C GLY A 110 13.15 6.23 2.29
N MET A 111 13.27 6.77 3.50
CA MET A 111 13.97 8.04 3.73
C MET A 111 15.47 7.91 3.48
N VAL A 112 16.10 6.85 4.00
CA VAL A 112 17.53 6.58 3.81
C VAL A 112 17.88 6.41 2.34
N VAL A 113 17.05 5.71 1.58
CA VAL A 113 17.25 5.47 0.14
C VAL A 113 16.80 6.67 -0.72
N GLY A 114 15.77 7.39 -0.27
CA GLY A 114 15.22 8.56 -0.96
C GLY A 114 16.17 9.76 -0.97
N LEU A 115 16.91 9.98 0.12
CA LEU A 115 17.89 11.08 0.23
C LEU A 115 18.95 11.08 -0.90
N PRO A 116 19.66 9.97 -1.19
CA PRO A 116 20.59 9.92 -2.32
C PRO A 116 19.85 9.93 -3.67
N ALA A 117 18.65 9.34 -3.74
CA ALA A 117 17.85 9.30 -4.96
C ALA A 117 17.48 10.70 -5.47
N LEU A 118 17.25 11.67 -4.58
CA LEU A 118 16.98 13.07 -4.94
C LEU A 118 18.13 13.76 -5.70
N ARG A 119 19.35 13.23 -5.60
CA ARG A 119 20.53 13.78 -6.31
C ARG A 119 20.68 13.25 -7.72
N VAL A 120 19.89 12.26 -8.12
CA VAL A 120 20.02 11.51 -9.38
C VAL A 120 18.75 11.68 -10.21
N LYS A 121 18.87 11.78 -11.54
CA LYS A 121 17.72 12.06 -12.43
C LYS A 121 17.64 11.06 -13.59
N GLY A 122 16.42 10.86 -14.09
CA GLY A 122 16.13 10.08 -15.28
C GLY A 122 16.55 8.61 -15.16
N ILE A 123 17.29 8.12 -16.15
CA ILE A 123 17.67 6.70 -16.26
C ILE A 123 18.54 6.27 -15.07
N TYR A 124 19.42 7.15 -14.58
CA TYR A 124 20.28 6.85 -13.43
C TYR A 124 19.47 6.59 -12.15
N LEU A 125 18.35 7.29 -11.96
CA LEU A 125 17.46 7.05 -10.83
C LEU A 125 16.78 5.68 -10.95
N GLY A 126 16.33 5.34 -12.16
CA GLY A 126 15.79 4.01 -12.45
C GLY A 126 16.79 2.88 -12.13
N MET A 127 18.05 3.02 -12.57
CA MET A 127 19.11 2.07 -12.25
C MET A 127 19.38 1.97 -10.74
N ALA A 128 19.40 3.10 -10.03
CA ALA A 128 19.61 3.11 -8.58
C ALA A 128 18.49 2.38 -7.83
N THR A 129 17.23 2.61 -8.21
CA THR A 129 16.08 1.92 -7.57
C THR A 129 16.05 0.44 -7.91
N LEU A 130 16.41 0.04 -9.13
CA LEU A 130 16.56 -1.37 -9.53
C LEU A 130 17.66 -2.05 -8.71
N ALA A 131 18.83 -1.42 -8.57
CA ALA A 131 19.93 -1.94 -7.76
C ALA A 131 19.53 -2.09 -6.29
N PHE A 132 18.80 -1.12 -5.74
CA PHE A 132 18.23 -1.23 -4.39
C PHE A 132 17.28 -2.44 -4.28
N GLY A 133 16.44 -2.67 -5.28
CA GLY A 133 15.60 -3.85 -5.40
C GLY A 133 16.39 -5.15 -5.19
N PHE A 134 17.44 -5.34 -5.99
CA PHE A 134 18.30 -6.53 -5.89
C PHE A 134 19.05 -6.63 -4.57
N ILE A 135 19.55 -5.52 -4.02
CA ILE A 135 20.23 -5.54 -2.73
C ILE A 135 19.30 -6.07 -1.64
N VAL A 136 18.06 -5.57 -1.59
CA VAL A 136 17.09 -6.03 -0.59
C VAL A 136 16.69 -7.48 -0.81
N GLU A 137 16.48 -7.89 -2.06
CA GLU A 137 16.19 -9.29 -2.40
C GLU A 137 17.32 -10.23 -1.94
N GLU A 138 18.59 -9.90 -2.23
CA GLU A 138 19.75 -10.69 -1.81
C GLU A 138 19.92 -10.71 -0.28
N VAL A 139 19.66 -9.58 0.39
CA VAL A 139 19.69 -9.51 1.86
C VAL A 139 18.63 -10.43 2.45
N ILE A 140 17.40 -10.39 1.93
CA ILE A 140 16.31 -11.27 2.37
C ILE A 140 16.65 -12.74 2.11
N ALA A 141 17.19 -13.06 0.94
CA ALA A 141 17.53 -14.42 0.54
C ALA A 141 18.67 -15.02 1.37
N ARG A 142 19.72 -14.23 1.68
CA ARG A 142 20.91 -14.70 2.39
C ARG A 142 20.81 -14.63 3.90
N TRP A 143 19.93 -13.81 4.46
CA TRP A 143 19.82 -13.61 5.91
C TRP A 143 18.97 -14.69 6.58
N GLU A 144 19.38 -15.95 6.44
CA GLU A 144 18.62 -17.13 6.89
C GLU A 144 18.17 -17.06 8.35
N SER A 145 19.02 -16.52 9.24
CA SER A 145 18.73 -16.39 10.67
C SER A 145 17.50 -15.54 10.98
N LEU A 146 17.22 -14.51 10.15
CA LEU A 146 16.16 -13.54 10.41
C LEU A 146 14.94 -13.74 9.51
N THR A 147 15.16 -14.05 8.23
CA THR A 147 14.09 -14.13 7.20
C THR A 147 13.72 -15.56 6.83
N GLY A 148 14.47 -16.56 7.31
CA GLY A 148 14.35 -17.94 6.82
C GLY A 148 14.94 -18.14 5.42
N GLY A 149 15.60 -17.12 4.86
CA GLY A 149 16.20 -17.14 3.52
C GLY A 149 15.17 -17.45 2.44
N ASN A 150 15.54 -18.31 1.47
CA ASN A 150 14.65 -18.69 0.38
C ASN A 150 13.42 -19.50 0.80
N LYS A 151 13.36 -20.02 2.05
CA LYS A 151 12.17 -20.71 2.56
C LYS A 151 11.08 -19.74 3.02
N GLY A 152 11.45 -18.49 3.32
CA GLY A 152 10.57 -17.50 3.91
C GLY A 152 10.15 -17.84 5.35
N LEU A 153 9.23 -17.03 5.88
CA LEU A 153 8.64 -17.23 7.20
C LEU A 153 7.17 -17.65 7.04
N MET A 154 6.77 -18.70 7.75
CA MET A 154 5.34 -18.94 7.98
C MET A 154 4.85 -17.96 9.05
N VAL A 155 3.71 -17.35 8.79
CA VAL A 155 3.04 -16.41 9.70
C VAL A 155 1.63 -16.94 9.92
N ASN A 156 1.25 -17.10 11.17
CA ASN A 156 -0.12 -17.50 11.53
C ASN A 156 -1.11 -16.38 11.19
N TYR A 157 -2.40 -16.73 11.13
CA TYR A 157 -3.44 -15.74 10.86
C TYR A 157 -3.37 -14.57 11.85
N PRO A 158 -3.63 -13.35 11.38
CA PRO A 158 -3.46 -12.15 12.19
C PRO A 158 -4.47 -12.14 13.34
N SER A 159 -4.01 -12.04 14.59
CA SER A 159 -4.90 -11.85 15.73
C SER A 159 -4.99 -10.39 16.16
N LEU A 160 -6.21 -9.88 16.30
CA LEU A 160 -6.52 -8.53 16.78
C LEU A 160 -6.88 -8.61 18.26
N PHE A 161 -5.93 -8.29 19.15
CA PHE A 161 -6.18 -8.21 20.59
C PHE A 161 -6.92 -9.44 21.18
N GLY A 162 -6.55 -10.66 20.72
CA GLY A 162 -7.15 -11.92 21.18
C GLY A 162 -8.34 -12.43 20.34
N TRP A 163 -8.68 -11.74 19.23
CA TRP A 163 -9.58 -12.26 18.20
C TRP A 163 -8.73 -12.79 17.06
N ASP A 164 -8.71 -14.11 16.88
CA ASP A 164 -7.99 -14.74 15.78
C ASP A 164 -8.78 -14.54 14.49
N LEU A 165 -8.19 -13.82 13.52
CA LEU A 165 -8.79 -13.65 12.20
C LEU A 165 -8.57 -14.91 11.35
N ASP A 166 -9.07 -16.04 11.82
CA ASP A 166 -8.87 -17.36 11.20
C ASP A 166 -9.70 -17.53 9.91
N SER A 167 -10.65 -16.63 9.64
CA SER A 167 -11.49 -16.69 8.44
C SER A 167 -10.92 -15.84 7.31
N THR A 168 -10.88 -16.42 6.09
CA THR A 168 -10.57 -15.72 4.84
C THR A 168 -11.39 -14.43 4.67
N ASN A 169 -12.62 -14.41 5.18
CA ASN A 169 -13.52 -13.26 5.11
C ASN A 169 -13.02 -12.09 5.99
N GLU A 170 -12.52 -12.40 7.17
CA GLU A 170 -12.05 -11.40 8.13
C GLU A 170 -10.74 -10.77 7.66
N PHE A 171 -9.83 -11.58 7.14
CA PHE A 171 -8.61 -11.09 6.48
C PHE A 171 -8.93 -10.20 5.28
N TYR A 172 -9.92 -10.59 4.46
CA TYR A 172 -10.39 -9.78 3.35
C TYR A 172 -10.89 -8.40 3.80
N PHE A 173 -11.74 -8.34 4.84
CA PHE A 173 -12.23 -7.07 5.36
C PHE A 173 -11.12 -6.19 5.94
N LEU A 174 -10.11 -6.80 6.56
CA LEU A 174 -8.92 -6.07 7.01
C LEU A 174 -8.18 -5.44 5.83
N CYS A 175 -7.88 -6.22 4.78
CA CYS A 175 -7.23 -5.70 3.58
C CYS A 175 -8.06 -4.60 2.91
N LEU A 176 -9.39 -4.77 2.85
CA LEU A 176 -10.31 -3.77 2.31
C LEU A 176 -10.25 -2.47 3.12
N LEU A 177 -10.33 -2.56 4.45
CA LEU A 177 -10.26 -1.41 5.34
C LEU A 177 -8.93 -0.66 5.17
N VAL A 178 -7.80 -1.37 5.18
CA VAL A 178 -6.47 -0.76 4.99
C VAL A 178 -6.36 -0.12 3.61
N THR A 179 -6.91 -0.74 2.57
CA THR A 179 -6.91 -0.20 1.20
C THR A 179 -7.72 1.10 1.12
N VAL A 180 -8.91 1.13 1.72
CA VAL A 180 -9.75 2.34 1.77
C VAL A 180 -9.04 3.44 2.55
N LEU A 181 -8.46 3.14 3.71
CA LEU A 181 -7.70 4.13 4.50
C LEU A 181 -6.48 4.66 3.72
N ALA A 182 -5.72 3.79 3.06
CA ALA A 182 -4.58 4.19 2.23
C ALA A 182 -5.04 5.09 1.08
N THR A 183 -6.13 4.73 0.40
CA THR A 183 -6.71 5.54 -0.68
C THR A 183 -7.13 6.92 -0.18
N LEU A 184 -7.86 6.99 0.93
CA LEU A 184 -8.26 8.26 1.55
C LEU A 184 -7.05 9.08 1.99
N GLY A 185 -6.03 8.43 2.55
CA GLY A 185 -4.76 9.03 2.92
C GLY A 185 -4.08 9.69 1.72
N VAL A 186 -3.95 8.98 0.60
CA VAL A 186 -3.38 9.52 -0.64
C VAL A 186 -4.23 10.66 -1.21
N VAL A 187 -5.55 10.52 -1.25
CA VAL A 187 -6.45 11.59 -1.72
C VAL A 187 -6.31 12.85 -0.87
N ASN A 188 -6.23 12.71 0.46
CA ASN A 188 -6.01 13.84 1.36
C ASN A 188 -4.60 14.44 1.20
N LEU A 189 -3.57 13.62 1.03
CA LEU A 189 -2.22 14.06 0.75
C LEU A 189 -2.18 14.92 -0.52
N MET A 190 -2.83 14.49 -1.60
CA MET A 190 -2.89 15.25 -2.86
C MET A 190 -3.65 16.58 -2.75
N ARG A 191 -4.52 16.72 -1.76
CA ARG A 191 -5.23 17.98 -1.46
C ARG A 191 -4.43 18.91 -0.54
N SER A 192 -3.43 18.39 0.16
CA SER A 192 -2.54 19.18 1.03
C SER A 192 -1.59 20.08 0.23
N SER A 193 -0.93 21.03 0.89
CA SER A 193 0.12 21.85 0.29
C SER A 193 1.27 21.01 -0.25
N THR A 194 1.69 19.98 0.49
CA THR A 194 2.77 19.05 0.10
C THR A 194 2.42 18.30 -1.18
N GLY A 195 1.20 17.77 -1.30
CA GLY A 195 0.77 17.07 -2.50
C GLY A 195 0.69 17.96 -3.73
N ARG A 196 0.30 19.23 -3.57
CA ARG A 196 0.36 20.21 -4.66
C ARG A 196 1.80 20.52 -5.09
N ALA A 197 2.75 20.53 -4.15
CA ALA A 197 4.17 20.72 -4.44
C ALA A 197 4.80 19.56 -5.20
N PHE A 198 4.24 18.34 -5.12
CA PHE A 198 4.72 17.21 -5.92
C PHE A 198 4.39 17.36 -7.41
N VAL A 199 3.25 17.99 -7.72
CA VAL A 199 2.73 18.12 -9.08
C VAL A 199 3.19 19.40 -9.78
N ALA A 200 3.62 20.41 -9.01
CA ALA A 200 4.07 21.72 -9.49
C ALA A 200 5.53 21.69 -9.96
#